data_AF-A0A3L7Z0R0-F1
#
_entry.id   AF-A0A3L7Z0R0-F1
#
_cell.length_a   1.000
_cell.length_b   1.000
_cell.length_c   1.000
_cell.angle_alpha   90.00
_cell.angle_beta   90.00
_cell.angle_gamma   90.00
#
_symmetry.space_group_name_H-M   'P 1'
#
loop_
_entity.id
_entity.type
_entity.pdbx_description
1 polymer ?
#
loop_
_entity_poly.entity_id
_entity_poly.type
_entity_poly.pdbx_seq_one_letter_code
_entity_poly.pdbx_strand_id
1 'polypeptide(L)'
;MVRKYFKALVFEWRLKRAKKKADSDAALYGKKFLVIVFGGKPVVVSMQGIKKLIRQHRFAKGFTAEKAEKCALYVAIPDNSKKQTPCS
;
A
#
# COMPACT_ATOMS: atom_id res chain seq x y z
N MET A 1 -0.93 -23.50 -20.83
CA MET A 1 -0.19 -23.28 -19.56
C MET A 1 0.62 -21.98 -19.52
N VAL A 2 1.41 -21.66 -20.56
CA VAL A 2 2.51 -20.66 -20.53
C VAL A 2 2.10 -19.23 -20.08
N ARG A 3 0.97 -18.69 -20.56
CA ARG A 3 0.50 -17.32 -20.21
C ARG A 3 0.24 -17.10 -18.71
N LYS A 4 -0.08 -18.14 -17.94
CA LYS A 4 -0.35 -18.01 -16.49
C LYS A 4 0.94 -17.78 -15.70
N TYR A 5 2.02 -18.47 -16.07
CA TYR A 5 3.33 -18.32 -15.45
C TYR A 5 3.93 -16.92 -15.68
N PHE A 6 3.82 -16.40 -16.91
CA PHE A 6 4.28 -15.04 -17.20
C PHE A 6 3.50 -13.97 -16.42
N LYS A 7 2.17 -14.15 -16.27
CA LYS A 7 1.36 -13.24 -15.44
C LYS A 7 1.78 -13.27 -13.98
N ALA A 8 2.07 -14.44 -13.43
CA ALA A 8 2.57 -14.60 -12.06
C ALA A 8 3.93 -13.92 -11.89
N LEU A 9 4.88 -14.16 -12.80
CA LEU A 9 6.22 -13.56 -12.75
C LEU A 9 6.16 -12.02 -12.79
N VAL A 10 5.34 -11.46 -13.70
CA VAL A 10 5.15 -10.01 -13.81
C VAL A 10 4.47 -9.45 -12.55
N PHE A 11 3.53 -10.20 -11.97
CA PHE A 11 2.85 -9.80 -10.74
C PHE A 11 3.83 -9.75 -9.56
N GLU A 12 4.68 -10.76 -9.39
CA GLU A 12 5.69 -10.79 -8.33
C GLU A 12 6.70 -9.64 -8.48
N TRP A 13 7.15 -9.36 -9.71
CA TRP A 13 8.05 -8.23 -9.96
C TRP A 13 7.41 -6.88 -9.62
N ARG A 14 6.13 -6.68 -10.01
CA ARG A 14 5.37 -5.49 -9.63
C ARG A 14 5.14 -5.40 -8.12
N LEU A 15 4.88 -6.53 -7.47
CA LEU A 15 4.70 -6.59 -6.02
C LEU A 15 5.99 -6.19 -5.29
N LYS A 16 7.14 -6.71 -5.71
CA LYS A 16 8.45 -6.35 -5.16
C LYS A 16 8.72 -4.85 -5.32
N ARG A 17 8.37 -4.28 -6.47
CA ARG A 17 8.49 -2.84 -6.72
C ARG A 17 7.54 -2.01 -5.86
N ALA A 18 6.29 -2.46 -5.69
CA ALA A 18 5.30 -1.80 -4.85
C ALA A 18 5.72 -1.82 -3.37
N LYS A 19 6.26 -2.92 -2.85
CA LYS A 19 6.81 -3.00 -1.50
C LYS A 19 7.94 -1.99 -1.29
N LYS A 20 8.96 -2.01 -2.15
CA LYS A 20 10.07 -1.02 -2.09
C LYS A 20 9.57 0.41 -2.12
N LYS A 21 8.58 0.72 -2.97
CA LYS A 21 7.99 2.05 -3.05
C LYS A 21 7.24 2.41 -1.76
N ALA A 22 6.48 1.48 -1.20
CA ALA A 22 5.79 1.68 0.08
C ALA A 22 6.78 1.95 1.22
N ASP A 23 7.91 1.25 1.27
CA ASP A 23 8.98 1.51 2.24
C ASP A 23 9.60 2.90 2.07
N SER A 24 9.92 3.29 0.82
CA SER A 24 10.45 4.62 0.53
C SER A 24 9.45 5.74 0.87
N ASP A 25 8.18 5.56 0.52
CA ASP A 25 7.11 6.52 0.84
C ASP A 25 6.87 6.59 2.36
N ALA A 26 6.91 5.45 3.07
CA ALA A 26 6.81 5.41 4.52
C ALA A 26 7.96 6.16 5.19
N ALA A 27 9.20 5.95 4.71
CA ALA A 27 10.37 6.67 5.20
C ALA A 27 10.30 8.17 4.89
N LEU A 28 9.86 8.56 3.70
CA LEU A 28 9.79 9.96 3.27
C LEU A 28 8.71 10.76 4.01
N TYR A 29 7.50 10.20 4.12
CA TYR A 29 6.37 10.91 4.70
C TYR A 29 6.14 10.62 6.18
N GLY A 30 6.83 9.64 6.77
CA GLY A 30 6.63 9.21 8.16
C GLY A 30 5.22 8.67 8.44
N LYS A 31 4.52 8.18 7.39
CA LYS A 31 3.13 7.70 7.47
C LYS A 31 3.04 6.21 7.16
N LYS A 32 1.98 5.57 7.64
CA LYS A 32 1.67 4.17 7.31
C LYS A 32 1.21 4.05 5.86
N PHE A 33 1.89 3.19 5.10
CA PHE A 33 1.53 2.81 3.74
C PHE A 33 1.17 1.34 3.67
N LEU A 34 0.26 1.01 2.77
CA LEU A 34 -0.26 -0.34 2.55
C LEU A 34 -0.15 -0.70 1.09
N VAL A 35 0.22 -1.95 0.82
CA VAL A 35 0.17 -2.52 -0.52
C VAL A 35 -1.07 -3.41 -0.61
N ILE A 36 -2.04 -2.97 -1.40
CA ILE A 36 -3.26 -3.72 -1.68
C ILE A 36 -3.26 -4.21 -3.12
N VAL A 37 -3.99 -5.28 -3.41
CA VAL A 37 -4.21 -5.71 -4.80
C VAL A 37 -5.55 -5.18 -5.27
N PHE A 38 -5.53 -4.33 -6.29
CA PHE A 38 -6.73 -3.80 -6.93
C PHE A 38 -6.75 -4.19 -8.40
N GLY A 39 -7.81 -4.88 -8.85
CA GLY A 39 -7.95 -5.34 -10.24
C GLY A 39 -6.79 -6.23 -10.72
N GLY A 40 -6.21 -7.04 -9.83
CA GLY A 40 -5.06 -7.90 -10.14
C GLY A 40 -3.72 -7.17 -10.23
N LYS A 41 -3.64 -5.91 -9.78
CA LYS A 41 -2.39 -5.13 -9.74
C LYS A 41 -2.07 -4.72 -8.29
N PRO A 42 -0.82 -4.87 -7.83
CA PRO A 42 -0.41 -4.35 -6.52
C PRO A 42 -0.30 -2.83 -6.58
N VAL A 43 -0.97 -2.15 -5.66
CA VAL A 43 -1.05 -0.69 -5.56
C VAL A 43 -0.65 -0.27 -4.16
N VAL A 44 0.22 0.74 -4.07
CA VAL A 44 0.62 1.37 -2.81
C VAL A 44 -0.38 2.47 -2.48
N VAL A 45 -0.92 2.45 -1.26
CA VAL A 45 -1.88 3.44 -0.76
C VAL A 45 -1.48 3.89 0.64
N SER A 46 -1.64 5.18 0.94
CA SER A 46 -1.48 5.68 2.30
C SER A 46 -2.73 5.41 3.12
N MET A 47 -2.58 5.14 4.41
CA MET A 47 -3.72 4.91 5.29
C MET A 47 -4.64 6.13 5.40
N GLN A 48 -4.07 7.34 5.28
CA GLN A 48 -4.83 8.59 5.18
C GLN A 48 -5.65 8.66 3.89
N GLY A 49 -5.09 8.22 2.76
CA GLY A 49 -5.78 8.12 1.48
C GLY A 49 -6.97 7.15 1.56
N ILE A 50 -6.78 5.98 2.19
CA ILE A 50 -7.87 5.02 2.42
C ILE A 50 -8.99 5.67 3.25
N LYS A 51 -8.68 6.33 4.36
CA LYS A 51 -9.68 7.02 5.20
C LYS A 51 -10.44 8.09 4.41
N LYS A 52 -9.75 8.87 3.57
CA LYS A 52 -10.37 9.88 2.71
C LYS A 52 -11.31 9.24 1.68
N LEU A 53 -10.90 8.14 1.05
CA LEU A 53 -11.69 7.42 0.06
C LEU A 53 -12.92 6.73 0.68
N ILE A 54 -12.82 6.23 1.92
CA ILE A 54 -13.96 5.72 2.69
C ILE A 54 -14.96 6.85 2.95
N ARG A 55 -14.48 8.02 3.39
CA ARG A 55 -15.32 9.21 3.60
C ARG A 55 -16.01 9.68 2.32
N GLN A 56 -15.38 9.47 1.16
CA GLN A 56 -15.96 9.78 -0.15
C GLN A 56 -16.92 8.71 -0.67
N HIS A 57 -17.27 7.68 0.12
CA HIS A 57 -18.16 6.59 -0.27
C HIS A 57 -17.76 5.87 -1.57
N ARG A 58 -16.47 5.90 -1.92
CA ARG A 58 -15.92 5.23 -3.11
C ARG A 58 -15.77 3.71 -2.95
N PHE A 59 -15.89 3.21 -1.73
CA PHE A 59 -15.82 1.79 -1.40
C PHE A 59 -17.20 1.22 -1.07
N ALA A 60 -17.34 -0.10 -1.24
CA ALA A 60 -18.57 -0.82 -0.88
C ALA A 60 -18.98 -0.56 0.58
N LYS A 61 -20.28 -0.55 0.84
CA LYS A 61 -20.86 -0.31 2.16
C LYS A 61 -20.28 -1.32 3.17
N GLY A 62 -19.62 -0.83 4.23
CA GLY A 62 -18.93 -1.66 5.23
C GLY A 62 -17.43 -1.89 5.00
N PHE A 63 -16.81 -1.20 4.04
CA PHE A 63 -15.35 -1.20 3.89
C PHE A 63 -14.70 -0.24 4.91
N THR A 64 -14.20 -0.80 6.01
CA THR A 64 -13.51 -0.05 7.08
C THR A 64 -12.01 -0.02 6.85
N ALA A 65 -11.32 0.99 7.40
CA ALA A 65 -9.87 1.08 7.36
C ALA A 65 -9.19 -0.19 7.91
N GLU A 66 -9.68 -0.74 9.02
CA GLU A 66 -9.18 -1.99 9.60
C GLU A 66 -9.30 -3.19 8.64
N LYS A 67 -10.39 -3.24 7.86
CA LYS A 67 -10.59 -4.29 6.86
C LYS A 67 -9.59 -4.12 5.71
N ALA A 68 -9.26 -2.88 5.34
CA ALA A 68 -8.22 -2.60 4.36
C ALA A 68 -6.83 -2.99 4.87
N GLU A 69 -6.54 -2.79 6.15
CA GLU A 69 -5.30 -3.26 6.79
C GLU A 69 -5.22 -4.78 6.77
N LYS A 70 -6.30 -5.48 7.16
CA LYS A 70 -6.36 -6.96 7.13
C LYS A 70 -6.25 -7.56 5.73
N CYS A 71 -6.76 -6.87 4.71
CA CYS A 71 -6.68 -7.31 3.31
C CYS A 71 -5.39 -6.89 2.60
N ALA A 72 -4.54 -6.08 3.23
CA ALA A 72 -3.29 -5.65 2.61
C ALA A 72 -2.29 -6.80 2.53
N LEU A 73 -1.59 -6.91 1.39
CA LEU A 73 -0.52 -7.88 1.20
C LEU A 73 0.75 -7.49 1.97
N TYR A 74 0.90 -6.20 2.27
CA TYR A 74 2.05 -5.67 2.98
C TYR A 74 1.68 -4.34 3.64
N VAL A 75 2.18 -4.13 4.86
CA VAL A 75 2.02 -2.89 5.60
C VAL A 75 3.42 -2.36 5.89
N ALA A 76 3.73 -1.18 5.35
CA ALA A 76 4.93 -0.43 5.66
C ALA A 76 4.62 0.52 6.82
N ILE A 77 5.15 0.21 8.00
CA ILE A 77 5.07 1.06 9.18
C ILE A 77 6.42 1.77 9.30
N PRO A 78 6.49 3.10 9.22
CA PRO A 78 7.74 3.79 9.43
C PRO A 78 8.09 3.77 10.93
N ASP A 79 9.32 3.36 11.23
CA ASP A 79 9.91 3.52 12.55
C ASP A 79 10.08 5.01 12.86
N ASN A 80 9.16 5.55 13.65
CA ASN A 80 9.18 6.95 14.10
C ASN A 80 10.33 7.28 15.07
N SER A 81 11.25 6.34 15.35
CA SER A 81 12.45 6.58 16.16
C SER A 81 13.54 7.35 15.41
N LYS A 82 13.45 7.45 14.07
CA LYS A 82 14.38 8.22 13.22
C LYS A 82 13.66 9.40 12.57
N LYS A 83 13.05 10.29 13.35
CA LYS A 83 12.56 11.56 12.79
C LYS A 83 13.75 12.42 12.44
N GLN A 84 14.14 12.41 11.16
CA GLN A 84 15.01 13.42 10.61
C GLN A 84 14.25 14.76 10.61
N THR A 85 14.88 15.75 11.24
CA THR A 85 14.46 17.14 11.31
C THR A 85 14.12 17.69 9.93
N PRO A 86 12.99 18.41 9.75
CA PRO A 86 12.83 19.24 8.57
C PRO A 86 13.90 20.35 8.64
N CYS A 87 14.68 20.51 7.58
CA CYS A 87 15.54 21.67 7.42
C CYS A 87 14.65 22.92 7.35
N SER A 88 14.86 23.83 8.32
CA SER A 88 14.31 25.19 8.34
C SER A 88 14.81 26.02 7.16
#